data_AF-F0SKR2-F1
#
_entry.id   AF-F0SKR2-F1
#
_cell.length_a   1.000
_cell.length_b   1.000
_cell.length_c   1.000
_cell.angle_alpha   90.00
_cell.angle_beta   90.00
_cell.angle_gamma   90.00
#
_symmetry.space_group_name_H-M   'P 1'
#
loop_
_entity.id
_entity.type
_entity.pdbx_description
1 polymer ?
#
loop_
_entity_poly.entity_id
_entity_poly.type
_entity_poly.pdbx_seq_one_letter_code
_entity_poly.pdbx_strand_id
1 'polypeptide(L)'
;MELEVAGVLYRRDDSQWIDAKTNMAMPIAMQHKLNRTYLDRYAKTDFERWGRDDLNGFLGFVRSLGGTDIDLIRLGLDFLVKTERDADPFESPLHLMGYIVGKEGMPTAERRQILADAFLGEIPNAGPAEYMARWGMPGTKQRFYAIAGHIRRCRDELVRPACDYSVADDDWTKDLNWFAAKFRS
;
A
#
# COMPACT_ATOMS: atom_id res chain seq x y z
N MET A 1 14.30 7.03 14.65
CA MET A 1 14.96 7.38 13.36
C MET A 1 15.86 8.58 13.59
N GLU A 2 17.03 8.59 12.97
CA GLU A 2 18.01 9.67 13.08
C GLU A 2 18.43 10.15 11.68
N LEU A 3 18.71 11.44 11.56
CA LEU A 3 19.05 12.06 10.29
C LEU A 3 20.06 13.19 10.53
N GLU A 4 21.18 13.16 9.81
CA GLU A 4 22.18 14.22 9.87
C GLU A 4 21.95 15.23 8.74
N VAL A 5 21.79 16.51 9.09
CA VAL A 5 21.72 17.62 8.13
C VAL A 5 22.71 18.70 8.54
N ALA A 6 23.59 19.08 7.62
CA ALA A 6 24.57 20.16 7.83
C ALA A 6 25.41 19.98 9.12
N GLY A 7 25.78 18.75 9.45
CA GLY A 7 26.59 18.41 10.62
C GLY A 7 25.81 18.37 11.95
N VAL A 8 24.48 18.48 11.91
CA VAL A 8 23.62 18.36 13.09
C VAL A 8 22.81 17.07 13.00
N LEU A 9 22.86 16.28 14.07
CA LEU A 9 22.08 15.05 14.21
C LEU A 9 20.70 15.37 14.76
N TYR A 10 19.68 14.98 14.01
CA TYR A 10 18.28 15.10 14.41
C TYR A 10 17.71 13.72 14.68
N ARG A 11 16.95 13.59 15.76
CA ARG A 11 16.15 12.40 16.06
C ARG A 11 14.69 12.72 15.84
N ARG A 12 13.93 11.78 15.29
CA ARG A 12 12.47 11.90 15.26
C ARG A 12 11.88 11.20 16.48
N ASP A 13 11.15 11.97 17.27
CA ASP A 13 10.16 11.52 18.24
C ASP A 13 8.80 11.45 17.51
N ASP A 14 7.85 10.63 17.99
CA ASP A 14 6.67 10.12 17.26
C ASP A 14 5.93 11.17 16.39
N SER A 15 5.94 12.44 16.79
CA SER A 15 5.30 13.55 16.06
C SER A 15 6.26 14.64 15.55
N GLN A 16 7.53 14.70 15.98
CA GLN A 16 8.40 15.85 15.73
C GLN A 16 9.89 15.52 15.64
N TRP A 17 10.61 16.35 14.88
CA TRP A 17 12.07 16.34 14.88
C TRP A 17 12.63 17.14 16.06
N ILE A 18 13.58 16.53 16.75
CA ILE A 18 14.35 17.13 17.83
C ILE A 18 15.84 17.13 17.47
N ASP A 19 16.53 18.19 17.85
CA ASP A 19 18.00 18.22 17.83
C ASP A 19 18.51 17.24 18.90
N ALA A 20 19.32 16.27 18.50
CA ALA A 20 19.76 15.19 19.39
C ALA A 20 20.70 15.67 20.51
N LYS A 21 21.37 16.81 20.33
CA LYS A 21 22.30 17.38 21.30
C LYS A 21 21.60 18.29 22.30
N THR A 22 20.67 19.12 21.82
CA THR A 22 19.99 20.12 22.66
C THR A 22 18.63 19.65 23.17
N ASN A 23 18.10 18.55 22.62
CA ASN A 23 16.76 18.02 22.87
C ASN A 23 15.63 19.05 22.61
N MET A 24 15.91 20.05 21.77
CA MET A 24 14.95 21.10 21.41
C MET A 24 14.10 20.66 20.22
N ALA A 25 12.79 20.91 20.32
CA ALA A 25 11.86 20.73 19.21
C ALA A 25 12.15 21.75 18.10
N MET A 26 12.09 21.29 16.86
CA MET A 26 12.38 22.14 15.72
C MET A 26 11.18 23.02 15.32
N PRO A 27 11.43 24.27 14.86
CA PRO A 27 10.39 25.10 14.26
C PRO A 27 9.72 24.38 13.09
N ILE A 28 8.44 24.67 12.85
CA ILE A 28 7.63 24.01 11.80
C ILE A 28 8.32 24.04 10.42
N ALA A 29 8.88 25.18 10.03
CA ALA A 29 9.61 25.30 8.76
C ALA A 29 10.82 24.35 8.66
N MET A 30 11.53 24.16 9.77
CA MET A 30 12.65 23.22 9.84
C MET A 30 12.16 21.76 9.85
N GLN A 31 11.04 21.46 10.52
CA GLN A 31 10.42 20.14 10.45
C GLN A 31 10.03 19.75 9.02
N HIS A 32 9.42 20.66 8.26
CA HIS A 32 9.11 20.41 6.85
C HIS A 32 10.36 20.13 6.01
N LYS A 33 11.45 20.90 6.24
CA LYS A 33 12.72 20.69 5.55
C LYS A 33 13.32 19.32 5.87
N LEU A 34 13.28 18.91 7.14
CA LEU A 34 13.76 17.60 7.58
C LEU A 34 12.90 16.47 7.01
N ASN A 35 11.57 16.59 7.02
CA ASN A 35 10.65 15.63 6.40
C ASN A 35 10.95 15.45 4.90
N ARG A 36 11.08 16.55 4.14
CA ARG A 36 11.42 16.45 2.72
C ARG A 36 12.79 15.83 2.49
N THR A 37 13.79 16.21 3.29
CA THR A 37 15.14 15.63 3.21
C THR A 37 15.10 14.13 3.46
N TYR A 38 14.31 13.67 4.42
CA TYR A 38 14.08 12.24 4.66
C TYR A 38 13.46 11.57 3.43
N LEU A 39 12.33 12.09 2.94
CA LEU A 39 11.59 11.52 1.81
C LEU A 39 12.47 11.41 0.56
N ASP A 40 13.28 12.42 0.29
CA ASP A 40 14.09 12.49 -0.94
C ASP A 40 15.35 11.62 -0.86
N ARG A 41 15.92 11.36 0.33
CA ARG A 41 17.24 10.71 0.47
C ARG A 41 17.21 9.34 1.15
N TYR A 42 16.27 9.10 2.05
CA TYR A 42 16.33 7.96 2.98
C TYR A 42 15.12 7.03 2.84
N ALA A 43 13.95 7.55 2.42
CA ALA A 43 12.73 6.76 2.36
C ALA A 43 12.85 5.49 1.50
N LYS A 44 13.65 5.51 0.42
CA LYS A 44 13.86 4.31 -0.41
C LYS A 44 14.63 3.22 0.33
N THR A 45 15.72 3.59 0.99
CA THR A 45 16.53 2.66 1.78
C THR A 45 15.72 2.07 2.92
N ASP A 46 14.92 2.89 3.61
CA ASP A 46 14.07 2.44 4.70
C ASP A 46 12.90 1.59 4.22
N PHE A 47 12.35 1.90 3.04
CA PHE A 47 11.39 1.02 2.38
C PHE A 47 12.00 -0.36 2.14
N GLU A 48 13.22 -0.42 1.59
CA GLU A 48 13.93 -1.67 1.35
C GLU A 48 14.28 -2.43 2.63
N ARG A 49 14.58 -1.72 3.71
CA ARG A 49 14.99 -2.29 5.00
C ARG A 49 13.83 -2.84 5.83
N TRP A 50 12.69 -2.15 5.87
CA TRP A 50 11.56 -2.54 6.72
C TRP A 50 10.19 -2.29 6.09
N GLY A 51 10.08 -1.32 5.16
CA GLY A 51 8.79 -1.03 4.52
C GLY A 51 8.27 -2.16 3.63
N ARG A 52 9.13 -3.07 3.16
CA ARG A 52 8.70 -4.31 2.50
C ARG A 52 7.97 -5.24 3.46
N ASP A 53 8.42 -5.30 4.71
CA ASP A 53 7.89 -6.19 5.74
C ASP A 53 6.66 -5.59 6.42
N ASP A 54 6.59 -4.26 6.57
CA ASP A 54 5.40 -3.53 7.02
C ASP A 54 5.04 -2.35 6.11
N LEU A 55 4.41 -2.68 4.97
CA LEU A 55 3.96 -1.67 4.01
C LEU A 55 2.95 -0.69 4.63
N ASN A 56 2.09 -1.12 5.53
CA ASN A 56 1.08 -0.24 6.13
C ASN A 56 1.70 0.74 7.11
N GLY A 57 2.57 0.27 8.01
CA GLY A 57 3.33 1.13 8.90
C GLY A 57 4.21 2.10 8.12
N PHE A 58 4.84 1.62 7.04
CA PHE A 58 5.68 2.46 6.18
C PHE A 58 4.90 3.54 5.45
N LEU A 59 3.75 3.21 4.86
CA LEU A 59 2.89 4.19 4.21
C LEU A 59 2.33 5.20 5.22
N GLY A 60 1.86 4.74 6.38
CA GLY A 60 1.40 5.64 7.45
C GLY A 60 2.50 6.60 7.90
N PHE A 61 3.73 6.11 8.00
CA PHE A 61 4.89 6.91 8.31
C PHE A 61 5.23 7.92 7.20
N VAL A 62 5.31 7.49 5.94
CA VAL A 62 5.55 8.39 4.79
C VAL A 62 4.48 9.49 4.73
N ARG A 63 3.20 9.16 4.96
CA ARG A 63 2.11 10.14 5.01
C ARG A 63 2.23 11.09 6.21
N SER A 64 2.68 10.63 7.38
CA SER A 64 2.90 11.50 8.55
C SER A 64 4.05 12.51 8.34
N LEU A 65 4.96 12.23 7.40
CA LEU A 65 5.98 13.17 6.95
C LEU A 65 5.47 14.17 5.90
N GLY A 66 4.24 14.04 5.42
CA GLY A 66 3.71 14.80 4.30
C GLY A 66 4.12 14.23 2.93
N GLY A 67 4.44 12.94 2.87
CA GLY A 67 4.72 12.23 1.62
C GLY A 67 3.51 12.20 0.70
N THR A 68 3.74 12.57 -0.55
CA THR A 68 2.75 12.63 -1.62
C THR A 68 2.81 11.39 -2.50
N ASP A 69 1.87 11.29 -3.43
CA ASP A 69 1.86 10.22 -4.43
C ASP A 69 3.11 10.24 -5.33
N ILE A 70 3.67 11.42 -5.59
CA ILE A 70 4.94 11.54 -6.30
C ILE A 70 6.06 10.84 -5.52
N ASP A 71 6.02 10.91 -4.19
CA ASP A 71 7.01 10.25 -3.34
C ASP A 71 6.83 8.74 -3.37
N LEU A 72 5.59 8.24 -3.35
CA LEU A 72 5.31 6.81 -3.52
C LEU A 72 5.80 6.30 -4.88
N ILE A 73 5.55 7.04 -5.96
CA ILE A 73 6.07 6.69 -7.30
C ILE A 73 7.60 6.61 -7.29
N ARG A 74 8.29 7.57 -6.66
CA ARG A 74 9.77 7.55 -6.53
C ARG A 74 10.30 6.34 -5.77
N LEU A 75 9.49 5.79 -4.88
CA LEU A 75 9.80 4.57 -4.12
C LEU A 75 9.52 3.28 -4.90
N GLY A 76 9.04 3.37 -6.15
CA GLY A 76 8.61 2.21 -6.93
C GLY A 76 7.27 1.64 -6.44
N LEU A 77 6.47 2.46 -5.77
CA LEU A 77 5.12 2.15 -5.29
C LEU A 77 4.06 2.77 -6.18
N ASP A 78 4.36 2.96 -7.48
CA ASP A 78 3.43 3.56 -8.44
C ASP A 78 2.16 2.73 -8.62
N PHE A 79 2.20 1.43 -8.30
CA PHE A 79 1.03 0.56 -8.23
C PHE A 79 0.02 0.95 -7.13
N LEU A 80 0.43 1.72 -6.11
CA LEU A 80 -0.48 2.26 -5.08
C LEU A 80 -1.09 3.61 -5.48
N VAL A 81 -0.47 4.31 -6.43
CA VAL A 81 -0.86 5.66 -6.84
C VAL A 81 -1.72 5.64 -8.09
N LYS A 82 -1.40 4.76 -9.04
CA LYS A 82 -2.12 4.60 -10.32
C LYS A 82 -3.48 3.91 -10.18
N THR A 83 -4.11 4.00 -9.01
CA THR A 83 -5.40 3.39 -8.73
C THR A 83 -6.45 4.37 -8.21
N GLU A 84 -6.09 5.65 -7.94
CA GLU A 84 -7.04 6.67 -7.45
C GLU A 84 -7.55 7.64 -8.53
N ARG A 85 -6.80 7.85 -9.63
CA ARG A 85 -7.22 8.77 -10.71
C ARG A 85 -7.92 8.11 -11.88
N ASP A 86 -7.63 6.84 -12.08
CA ASP A 86 -8.27 6.02 -13.09
C ASP A 86 -8.97 4.90 -12.32
N ALA A 87 -10.27 5.08 -12.03
CA ALA A 87 -11.11 3.90 -11.84
C ALA A 87 -10.95 3.12 -13.15
N ASP A 88 -10.10 2.09 -13.13
CA ASP A 88 -9.76 1.37 -14.35
C ASP A 88 -11.09 0.96 -15.00
N PRO A 89 -11.38 1.38 -16.25
CA PRO A 89 -12.66 1.10 -16.90
C PRO A 89 -12.86 -0.39 -17.19
N PHE A 90 -11.90 -1.21 -16.77
CA PHE A 90 -11.78 -2.63 -17.01
C PHE A 90 -12.08 -3.40 -15.71
N GLU A 91 -12.79 -4.51 -15.84
CA GLU A 91 -12.99 -5.45 -14.73
C GLU A 91 -11.63 -5.92 -14.19
N SER A 92 -11.50 -6.12 -12.88
CA SER A 92 -10.24 -6.66 -12.37
C SER A 92 -10.11 -8.15 -12.74
N PRO A 93 -8.90 -8.65 -12.96
CA PRO A 93 -8.67 -10.09 -13.12
C PRO A 93 -9.27 -10.93 -12.00
N LEU A 94 -9.31 -10.41 -10.75
CA LEU A 94 -9.98 -11.09 -9.64
C LEU A 94 -11.50 -11.18 -9.85
N HIS A 95 -12.13 -10.11 -10.34
CA HIS A 95 -13.56 -10.13 -10.67
C HIS A 95 -13.86 -11.13 -11.79
N LEU A 96 -13.03 -11.17 -12.84
CA LEU A 96 -13.14 -12.15 -13.93
C LEU A 96 -12.96 -13.61 -13.46
N MET A 97 -12.17 -13.82 -12.41
CA MET A 97 -12.03 -15.11 -11.75
C MET A 97 -13.18 -15.43 -10.78
N GLY A 98 -14.17 -14.54 -10.65
CA GLY A 98 -15.35 -14.72 -9.82
C GLY A 98 -15.22 -14.22 -8.39
N TYR A 99 -14.14 -13.52 -8.01
CA TYR A 99 -13.96 -13.04 -6.64
C TYR A 99 -15.04 -12.02 -6.25
N ILE A 100 -15.97 -12.44 -5.38
CA ILE A 100 -17.09 -11.63 -4.89
C ILE A 100 -17.21 -11.81 -3.37
N VAL A 101 -17.36 -10.69 -2.65
CA VAL A 101 -17.53 -10.63 -1.18
C VAL A 101 -18.90 -10.09 -0.79
N GLY A 102 -19.23 -10.11 0.50
CA GLY A 102 -20.44 -9.49 1.04
C GLY A 102 -21.58 -10.48 1.23
N LYS A 103 -22.79 -9.95 1.46
CA LYS A 103 -23.97 -10.76 1.84
C LYS A 103 -24.34 -11.83 0.79
N GLU A 104 -24.18 -11.49 -0.49
CA GLU A 104 -24.37 -12.40 -1.63
C GLU A 104 -23.02 -12.90 -2.19
N GLY A 105 -21.95 -12.81 -1.39
CA GLY A 105 -20.59 -13.17 -1.78
C GLY A 105 -20.31 -14.66 -1.72
N MET A 106 -19.17 -15.05 -2.28
CA MET A 106 -18.74 -16.45 -2.27
C MET A 106 -18.28 -16.90 -0.87
N PRO A 107 -18.31 -18.21 -0.58
CA PRO A 107 -17.74 -18.76 0.65
C PRO A 107 -16.26 -18.40 0.80
N THR A 108 -15.81 -18.15 2.04
CA THR A 108 -14.42 -17.76 2.35
C THR A 108 -13.38 -18.72 1.76
N ALA A 109 -13.64 -20.03 1.73
CA ALA A 109 -12.73 -21.00 1.16
C ALA A 109 -12.51 -20.79 -0.35
N GLU A 110 -13.59 -20.53 -1.09
CA GLU A 110 -13.54 -20.32 -2.54
C GLU A 110 -12.88 -18.98 -2.88
N ARG A 111 -13.21 -17.92 -2.15
CA ARG A 111 -12.56 -16.61 -2.31
C ARG A 111 -11.04 -16.72 -2.13
N ARG A 112 -10.61 -17.41 -1.07
CA ARG A 112 -9.19 -17.62 -0.79
C ARG A 112 -8.51 -18.52 -1.81
N GLN A 113 -9.22 -19.50 -2.35
CA GLN A 113 -8.72 -20.30 -3.47
C GLN A 113 -8.48 -19.43 -4.70
N ILE A 114 -9.44 -18.59 -5.09
CA ILE A 114 -9.28 -17.63 -6.19
C ILE A 114 -8.07 -16.71 -5.97
N LEU A 115 -7.88 -16.19 -4.75
CA LEU A 115 -6.72 -15.35 -4.43
C LEU A 115 -5.39 -16.11 -4.53
N ALA A 116 -5.37 -17.39 -4.12
CA ALA A 116 -4.18 -18.23 -4.28
C ALA A 116 -3.89 -18.51 -5.76
N ASP A 117 -4.92 -18.84 -6.54
CA ASP A 117 -4.80 -19.11 -7.97
C ASP A 117 -4.36 -17.86 -8.74
N ALA A 118 -4.90 -16.69 -8.40
CA ALA A 118 -4.50 -15.42 -8.99
C ALA A 118 -3.06 -15.02 -8.65
N PHE A 119 -2.57 -15.45 -7.48
CA PHE A 119 -1.19 -15.19 -7.06
C PHE A 119 -0.19 -16.15 -7.70
N LEU A 120 -0.47 -17.45 -7.68
CA LEU A 120 0.46 -18.49 -8.10
C LEU A 120 0.35 -18.86 -9.58
N GLY A 121 -0.79 -18.57 -10.21
CA GLY A 121 -1.10 -18.92 -11.59
C GLY A 121 -1.25 -17.72 -12.50
N GLU A 122 -1.60 -18.04 -13.75
CA GLU A 122 -1.97 -17.04 -14.75
C GLU A 122 -3.33 -16.41 -14.39
N ILE A 123 -3.47 -15.13 -14.72
CA ILE A 123 -4.74 -14.43 -14.59
C ILE A 123 -5.38 -14.17 -15.94
N PRO A 124 -6.72 -14.09 -16.02
CA PRO A 124 -7.40 -13.73 -17.25
C PRO A 124 -6.95 -12.33 -17.71
N ASN A 125 -6.81 -12.17 -19.02
CA ASN A 125 -6.55 -10.87 -19.60
C ASN A 125 -7.77 -9.97 -19.43
N ALA A 126 -7.62 -8.94 -18.61
CA ALA A 126 -8.69 -8.02 -18.28
C ALA A 126 -8.61 -6.67 -19.02
N GLY A 127 -7.54 -6.43 -19.80
CA GLY A 127 -7.36 -5.14 -20.45
C GLY A 127 -6.10 -5.02 -21.31
N PRO A 128 -5.67 -3.80 -21.64
CA PRO A 128 -4.45 -3.57 -22.41
C PRO A 128 -3.20 -4.13 -21.72
N ALA A 129 -2.14 -4.37 -22.50
CA ALA A 129 -0.90 -4.94 -21.98
C ALA A 129 -0.29 -4.11 -20.83
N GLU A 130 -0.41 -2.78 -20.87
CA GLU A 130 0.07 -1.87 -19.81
C GLU A 130 -0.72 -2.06 -18.51
N TYR A 131 -2.04 -2.26 -18.61
CA TYR A 131 -2.89 -2.58 -17.46
C TYR A 131 -2.45 -3.91 -16.84
N MET A 132 -2.31 -4.94 -17.67
CA MET A 132 -1.94 -6.29 -17.23
C MET A 132 -0.52 -6.34 -16.65
N ALA A 133 0.41 -5.54 -17.18
CA ALA A 133 1.77 -5.45 -16.68
C ALA A 133 1.84 -5.01 -15.22
N ARG A 134 0.86 -4.21 -14.73
CA ARG A 134 0.79 -3.80 -13.32
C ARG A 134 0.53 -4.96 -12.37
N TRP A 135 -0.17 -6.00 -12.83
CA TRP A 135 -0.44 -7.20 -12.04
C TRP A 135 0.79 -8.09 -11.85
N GLY A 136 1.86 -7.92 -12.63
CA GLY A 136 3.14 -8.65 -12.46
C GLY A 136 3.08 -10.13 -12.84
N MET A 137 4.19 -10.85 -12.79
CA MET A 137 4.20 -12.30 -13.09
C MET A 137 3.72 -13.14 -11.89
N PRO A 138 3.26 -14.39 -12.09
CA PRO A 138 2.85 -15.27 -11.00
C PRO A 138 3.94 -15.42 -9.91
N GLY A 139 3.53 -15.44 -8.65
CA GLY A 139 4.38 -15.63 -7.47
C GLY A 139 5.30 -14.45 -7.13
N THR A 140 5.25 -13.36 -7.89
CA THR A 140 6.16 -12.21 -7.66
C THR A 140 5.64 -11.27 -6.58
N LYS A 141 6.55 -10.47 -5.99
CA LYS A 141 6.16 -9.39 -5.08
C LYS A 141 5.22 -8.37 -5.73
N GLN A 142 5.41 -8.09 -7.02
CA GLN A 142 4.51 -7.21 -7.76
C GLN A 142 3.09 -7.78 -7.79
N ARG A 143 2.95 -9.08 -8.06
CA ARG A 143 1.67 -9.80 -8.05
C ARG A 143 0.99 -9.77 -6.69
N PHE A 144 1.77 -10.01 -5.63
CA PHE A 144 1.30 -9.90 -4.26
C PHE A 144 0.71 -8.50 -4.00
N TYR A 145 1.48 -7.46 -4.31
CA TYR A 145 1.07 -6.08 -4.04
C TYR A 145 -0.10 -5.62 -4.92
N ALA A 146 -0.20 -6.10 -6.16
CA ALA A 146 -1.34 -5.81 -7.04
C ALA A 146 -2.66 -6.39 -6.48
N ILE A 147 -2.64 -7.66 -6.04
CA ILE A 147 -3.81 -8.31 -5.41
C ILE A 147 -4.18 -7.61 -4.10
N ALA A 148 -3.20 -7.42 -3.20
CA ALA A 148 -3.43 -6.79 -1.90
C ALA A 148 -3.91 -5.34 -2.03
N GLY A 149 -3.32 -4.58 -2.96
CA GLY A 149 -3.73 -3.22 -3.28
C GLY A 149 -5.15 -3.15 -3.83
N HIS A 150 -5.52 -4.08 -4.72
CA HIS A 150 -6.87 -4.15 -5.26
C HIS A 150 -7.92 -4.39 -4.17
N ILE A 151 -7.72 -5.40 -3.30
CA ILE A 151 -8.64 -5.70 -2.19
C ILE A 151 -8.78 -4.50 -1.25
N ARG A 152 -7.66 -3.86 -0.90
CA ARG A 152 -7.66 -2.68 -0.03
C ARG A 152 -8.44 -1.53 -0.64
N ARG A 153 -8.24 -1.26 -1.93
CA ARG A 153 -8.96 -0.21 -2.65
C ARG A 153 -10.46 -0.49 -2.68
N CYS A 154 -10.87 -1.73 -2.99
CA CYS A 154 -12.28 -2.10 -2.98
C CYS A 154 -12.92 -1.82 -1.61
N ARG A 155 -12.21 -2.12 -0.52
CA ARG A 155 -12.63 -1.77 0.84
C ARG A 155 -12.72 -0.26 1.07
N ASP A 156 -11.69 0.48 0.72
CA ASP A 156 -11.58 1.91 1.00
C ASP A 156 -12.54 2.76 0.12
N GLU A 157 -12.92 2.29 -1.08
CA GLU A 157 -13.88 2.95 -1.99
C GLU A 157 -15.35 2.80 -1.56
N LEU A 158 -15.65 1.93 -0.58
CA LEU A 158 -17.02 1.72 -0.06
C LEU A 158 -17.54 2.83 0.86
N VAL A 159 -16.86 3.98 0.94
CA VAL A 159 -17.39 5.17 1.62
C VAL A 159 -18.55 5.77 0.80
N ARG A 160 -19.67 5.06 0.71
CA ARG A 160 -20.93 5.55 0.14
C ARG A 160 -22.06 5.28 1.15
N PRO A 161 -22.74 6.32 1.68
CA PRO A 161 -23.70 6.21 2.78
C PRO A 161 -25.05 5.53 2.43
N ALA A 162 -25.17 4.92 1.24
CA ALA A 162 -26.45 4.42 0.73
C ALA A 162 -26.71 2.93 1.03
N CYS A 163 -25.71 2.15 1.47
CA CYS A 163 -25.84 0.70 1.64
C CYS A 163 -25.02 0.21 2.85
N ASP A 164 -25.53 -0.80 3.56
CA ASP A 164 -24.76 -1.50 4.59
C ASP A 164 -23.81 -2.52 3.95
N TYR A 165 -22.54 -2.13 3.88
CA TYR A 165 -21.46 -2.96 3.36
C TYR A 165 -20.61 -3.65 4.46
N SER A 166 -21.08 -3.67 5.71
CA SER A 166 -20.30 -4.24 6.84
C SER A 166 -19.75 -5.64 6.58
N VAL A 167 -20.53 -6.51 5.91
CA VAL A 167 -20.10 -7.88 5.56
C VAL A 167 -18.99 -7.88 4.51
N ALA A 168 -19.07 -7.02 3.50
CA ALA A 168 -18.06 -6.92 2.45
C ALA A 168 -16.74 -6.35 3.00
N ASP A 169 -16.82 -5.35 3.88
CA ASP A 169 -15.67 -4.78 4.58
C ASP A 169 -14.94 -5.81 5.46
N ASP A 170 -15.69 -6.59 6.24
CA ASP A 170 -15.16 -7.67 7.07
C ASP A 170 -14.55 -8.80 6.22
N ASP A 171 -15.22 -9.19 5.13
CA ASP A 171 -14.71 -10.19 4.19
C ASP A 171 -13.38 -9.76 3.56
N TRP A 172 -13.30 -8.55 3.01
CA TRP A 172 -12.06 -8.03 2.44
C TRP A 172 -10.95 -7.93 3.48
N THR A 173 -11.27 -7.49 4.69
CA THR A 173 -10.30 -7.41 5.79
C THR A 173 -9.74 -8.80 6.14
N LYS A 174 -10.62 -9.80 6.28
CA LYS A 174 -10.22 -11.18 6.56
C LYS A 174 -9.40 -11.80 5.43
N ASP A 175 -9.78 -11.55 4.19
CA ASP A 175 -9.08 -12.12 3.03
C ASP A 175 -7.74 -11.44 2.78
N LEU A 176 -7.65 -10.12 2.96
CA LEU A 176 -6.38 -9.39 2.92
C LEU A 176 -5.40 -9.89 4.00
N ASN A 177 -5.87 -10.07 5.23
CA ASN A 177 -5.06 -10.58 6.34
C ASN A 177 -4.59 -12.01 6.07
N TRP A 178 -5.48 -12.88 5.58
CA TRP A 178 -5.13 -14.26 5.21
C TRP A 178 -4.11 -14.28 4.06
N PHE A 179 -4.33 -13.48 3.02
CA PHE A 179 -3.46 -13.43 1.84
C PHE A 179 -2.05 -12.93 2.22
N ALA A 180 -1.97 -11.87 3.02
CA ALA A 180 -0.72 -11.37 3.55
C ALA A 180 -0.02 -12.42 4.43
N ALA A 181 -0.73 -13.09 5.34
CA ALA A 181 -0.15 -14.12 6.18
C ALA A 181 0.40 -15.31 5.36
N LYS A 182 -0.23 -15.63 4.22
CA LYS A 182 0.14 -16.78 3.39
C LYS A 182 1.31 -16.51 2.43
N PHE A 183 1.45 -15.28 1.91
CA PHE A 183 2.34 -15.01 0.76
C PHE A 183 3.35 -13.87 0.93
N ARG A 184 3.45 -13.24 2.11
CA ARG A 184 4.33 -12.06 2.34
C ARG A 184 5.84 -12.38 2.46
N SER A 185 6.30 -13.56 2.06
CA SER A 185 7.71 -13.99 2.13
C SER A 185 8.67 -13.20 1.21
#